data_AF-A0A966Q2Q1-F1
#
_entry.id   AF-A0A966Q2Q1-F1
#
_cell.length_a   1.000
_cell.length_b   1.000
_cell.length_c   1.000
_cell.angle_alpha   90.00
_cell.angle_beta   90.00
_cell.angle_gamma   90.00
#
_symmetry.space_group_name_H-M   'P 1'
#
loop_
_entity.id
_entity.type
_entity.pdbx_description
1 polymer ?
#
loop_
_entity_poly.entity_id
_entity_poly.type
_entity_poly.pdbx_seq_one_letter_code
_entity_poly.pdbx_strand_id
1 'polypeptide(L)'
;MKAVFDSKKFKKDMKNLVDYSIGFLDGMQAGKTKFLVNLGSDVTELASQFIDANARVNPQALHHVYEWYQVGSPEARLFDIDYTANRNGVSFTSSFRQSSTIKHGSDVPFREKAFIMENGISVTIKPRKAQALRFEDNGEIVYTKKEVIVDNPGGITQGQFKKTFELFFGNYFTQAFLKNSGLRDYFARPKSYKANLAAGIKGGKTIGYQTGYRWVAKAGAMI
;
A
#
# COMPACT_ATOMS: atom_id res chain seq x y z
N MET A 1 34.12 49.83 30.15
CA MET A 1 32.77 49.22 30.02
C MET A 1 32.81 47.84 30.66
N LYS A 2 32.03 47.57 31.71
CA LYS A 2 32.04 46.27 32.41
C LYS A 2 30.84 45.47 31.89
N ALA A 3 31.09 44.33 31.22
CA ALA A 3 30.01 43.49 30.73
C ALA A 3 29.22 42.92 31.92
N VAL A 4 27.91 43.17 31.97
CA VAL A 4 27.01 42.61 32.98
C VAL A 4 26.31 41.41 32.34
N PHE A 5 26.66 40.21 32.78
CA PHE A 5 26.02 38.98 32.33
C PHE A 5 24.84 38.63 33.24
N ASP A 6 23.65 38.50 32.66
CA ASP A 6 22.48 37.98 33.38
C ASP A 6 22.54 36.45 33.44
N SER A 7 23.23 35.95 34.46
CA SER A 7 23.38 34.51 34.72
C SER A 7 22.05 33.79 34.96
N LYS A 8 21.00 34.49 35.43
CA LYS A 8 19.67 33.89 35.64
C LYS A 8 18.96 33.68 34.31
N LYS A 9 19.01 34.69 33.42
CA LYS A 9 18.49 34.59 32.06
C LYS A 9 19.21 33.50 31.26
N PHE A 10 20.54 33.48 31.30
CA PHE A 10 21.31 32.44 30.61
C PHE A 10 20.92 31.03 31.06
N LYS A 11 20.84 30.77 32.38
CA LYS A 11 20.41 29.46 32.91
C LYS A 11 18.99 29.09 32.46
N LYS A 12 18.07 30.05 32.44
CA LYS A 12 16.69 29.84 31.96
C LYS A 12 16.68 29.49 30.46
N ASP A 13 17.40 30.24 29.65
CA ASP A 13 17.47 30.03 28.20
C ASP A 13 18.10 28.66 27.88
N MET A 14 19.15 28.27 28.59
CA MET A 14 19.76 26.93 28.46
C MET A 14 18.81 25.81 28.89
N LYS A 15 18.08 25.97 29.99
CA LYS A 15 17.07 25.00 30.41
C LYS A 15 15.97 24.86 29.34
N ASN A 16 15.46 25.98 28.85
CA ASN A 16 14.42 25.99 27.83
C ASN A 16 14.90 25.36 26.52
N LEU A 17 16.18 25.53 26.15
CA LEU A 17 16.77 24.88 24.99
C LEU A 17 16.78 23.34 25.13
N VAL A 18 17.16 22.83 26.31
CA VAL A 18 17.12 21.40 26.61
C VAL A 18 15.67 20.89 26.58
N ASP A 19 14.75 21.61 27.25
CA ASP A 19 13.33 21.28 27.26
C ASP A 19 12.72 21.30 25.85
N TYR A 20 13.12 22.25 25.00
CA TYR A 20 12.72 22.34 23.60
C TYR A 20 13.17 21.11 22.81
N SER A 21 14.41 20.67 23.00
CA SER A 21 14.95 19.45 22.37
C SER A 21 14.16 18.20 22.78
N ILE A 22 13.92 18.04 24.09
CA ILE A 22 13.13 16.92 24.63
C ILE A 22 11.69 16.97 24.08
N GLY A 23 11.06 18.14 24.15
CA GLY A 23 9.72 18.34 23.60
C GLY A 23 9.66 18.01 22.12
N PHE A 24 10.66 18.41 21.33
CA PHE A 24 10.71 18.10 19.90
C PHE A 24 10.72 16.59 19.64
N LEU A 25 11.53 15.83 20.38
CA LEU A 25 11.55 14.37 20.28
C LEU A 25 10.21 13.74 20.71
N ASP A 26 9.61 14.20 21.80
CA ASP A 26 8.30 13.75 22.27
C ASP A 26 7.21 14.02 21.20
N GLY A 27 7.25 15.22 20.59
CA GLY A 27 6.36 15.63 19.52
C GLY A 27 6.52 14.77 18.27
N MET A 28 7.76 14.49 17.87
CA MET A 28 8.04 13.59 16.73
C MET A 28 7.43 12.20 16.95
N GLN A 29 7.61 11.63 18.14
CA GLN A 29 7.05 10.32 18.48
C GLN A 29 5.52 10.34 18.46
N ALA A 30 4.90 11.39 18.99
CA ALA A 30 3.45 11.56 18.94
C ALA A 30 2.93 11.76 17.50
N GLY A 31 3.68 12.44 16.64
CA GLY A 31 3.34 12.68 15.23
C GLY A 31 3.52 11.45 14.34
N LYS A 32 4.29 10.44 14.78
CA LYS A 32 4.62 9.23 14.01
C LYS A 32 3.38 8.51 13.49
N THR A 33 2.34 8.34 14.31
CA THR A 33 1.10 7.68 13.88
C THR A 33 0.43 8.44 12.75
N LYS A 34 0.36 9.77 12.83
CA LYS A 34 -0.26 10.60 11.77
C LYS A 34 0.53 10.50 10.46
N PHE A 35 1.86 10.50 10.55
CA PHE A 35 2.73 10.24 9.40
C PHE A 35 2.45 8.88 8.77
N LEU A 36 2.43 7.80 9.57
CA LEU A 36 2.20 6.44 9.09
C LEU A 36 0.80 6.26 8.48
N VAL A 37 -0.21 6.94 9.01
CA VAL A 37 -1.57 6.92 8.45
C VAL A 37 -1.58 7.53 7.05
N ASN A 38 -0.95 8.69 6.86
CA ASN A 38 -0.90 9.32 5.54
C ASN A 38 -0.07 8.48 4.57
N LEU A 39 1.13 8.04 4.99
CA LEU A 39 2.01 7.16 4.20
C LEU A 39 1.28 5.88 3.76
N GLY A 40 0.53 5.25 4.65
CA GLY A 40 -0.20 4.02 4.34
C GLY A 40 -1.17 4.20 3.17
N SER A 41 -1.94 5.28 3.18
CA SER A 41 -2.93 5.60 2.12
C SER A 41 -2.28 5.77 0.74
N ASP A 42 -1.16 6.49 0.67
CA ASP A 42 -0.48 6.72 -0.61
C ASP A 42 0.17 5.43 -1.13
N VAL A 43 0.72 4.63 -0.21
CA VAL A 43 1.37 3.37 -0.55
C VAL A 43 0.36 2.31 -1.02
N THR A 44 -0.86 2.27 -0.46
CA THR A 44 -1.92 1.37 -0.97
C THR A 44 -2.31 1.69 -2.40
N GLU A 45 -2.41 2.97 -2.75
CA GLU A 45 -2.74 3.39 -4.12
C GLU A 45 -1.57 3.09 -5.07
N LEU A 46 -0.33 3.38 -4.67
CA LEU A 46 0.86 3.07 -5.45
C LEU A 46 1.03 1.57 -5.70
N ALA A 47 0.76 0.74 -4.69
CA ALA A 47 0.80 -0.72 -4.83
C ALA A 47 -0.24 -1.19 -5.87
N SER A 48 -1.45 -0.65 -5.80
CA SER A 48 -2.51 -0.98 -6.76
C SER A 48 -2.15 -0.56 -8.19
N GLN A 49 -1.63 0.65 -8.38
CA GLN A 49 -1.17 1.13 -9.68
C GLN A 49 0.01 0.31 -10.24
N PHE A 50 0.91 -0.12 -9.37
CA PHE A 50 2.02 -1.01 -9.74
C PHE A 50 1.49 -2.34 -10.27
N ILE A 51 0.52 -2.95 -9.58
CA ILE A 51 -0.11 -4.21 -10.04
C ILE A 51 -0.83 -4.00 -11.37
N ASP A 52 -1.56 -2.89 -11.55
CA ASP A 52 -2.20 -2.56 -12.83
C ASP A 52 -1.21 -2.44 -13.98
N ALA A 53 -0.06 -1.79 -13.74
CA ALA A 53 0.99 -1.67 -14.74
C ALA A 53 1.58 -3.04 -15.11
N ASN A 54 1.86 -3.88 -14.12
CA ASN A 54 2.36 -5.24 -14.36
C ASN A 54 1.32 -6.11 -15.08
N ALA A 55 0.03 -5.93 -14.78
CA ALA A 55 -1.05 -6.67 -15.45
C ALA A 55 -1.19 -6.29 -16.93
N ARG A 56 -0.93 -5.03 -17.29
CA ARG A 56 -0.87 -4.62 -18.71
C ARG A 56 0.32 -5.21 -19.44
N VAL A 57 1.46 -5.34 -18.77
CA VAL A 57 2.69 -5.93 -19.35
C VAL A 57 2.59 -7.45 -19.48
N ASN A 58 2.00 -8.13 -18.48
CA ASN A 58 1.80 -9.57 -18.49
C ASN A 58 0.36 -9.95 -18.15
N PRO A 59 -0.58 -9.81 -19.11
CA PRO A 59 -1.98 -10.14 -18.89
C PRO A 59 -2.20 -11.61 -18.54
N GLN A 60 -1.39 -12.52 -19.08
CA GLN A 60 -1.54 -13.97 -18.83
C GLN A 60 -1.29 -14.33 -17.36
N ALA A 61 -0.42 -13.61 -16.67
CA ALA A 61 -0.13 -13.85 -15.26
C ALA A 61 -1.15 -13.20 -14.31
N LEU A 62 -1.81 -12.10 -14.72
CA LEU A 62 -2.57 -11.25 -13.79
C LEU A 62 -4.03 -11.00 -14.21
N HIS A 63 -4.53 -11.56 -15.32
CA HIS A 63 -5.92 -11.38 -15.74
C HIS A 63 -6.95 -11.84 -14.70
N HIS A 64 -6.57 -12.77 -13.83
CA HIS A 64 -7.48 -13.35 -12.85
C HIS A 64 -7.93 -12.35 -11.78
N VAL A 65 -7.09 -11.35 -11.45
CA VAL A 65 -7.40 -10.32 -10.46
C VAL A 65 -8.09 -9.08 -11.03
N TYR A 66 -8.62 -9.18 -12.25
CA TYR A 66 -9.48 -8.16 -12.86
C TYR A 66 -10.79 -8.75 -13.37
N GLU A 67 -11.81 -7.92 -13.59
CA GLU A 67 -13.00 -8.30 -14.34
C GLU A 67 -12.63 -8.74 -15.76
N TRP A 68 -13.51 -9.54 -16.37
CA TRP A 68 -13.25 -10.11 -17.69
C TRP A 68 -13.01 -9.01 -18.72
N TYR A 69 -12.00 -9.22 -19.58
CA TYR A 69 -11.61 -8.31 -20.66
C TYR A 69 -11.11 -6.93 -20.23
N GLN A 70 -10.89 -6.70 -18.93
CA GLN A 70 -10.50 -5.40 -18.37
C GLN A 70 -9.17 -5.49 -17.58
N VAL A 71 -8.24 -6.30 -18.07
CA VAL A 71 -6.95 -6.55 -17.39
C VAL A 71 -6.14 -5.26 -17.23
N GLY A 72 -5.74 -4.97 -15.99
CA GLY A 72 -4.98 -3.77 -15.66
C GLY A 72 -5.80 -2.48 -15.64
N SER A 73 -7.14 -2.56 -15.69
CA SER A 73 -8.02 -1.41 -15.47
C SER A 73 -8.28 -1.20 -13.97
N PRO A 74 -8.08 0.02 -13.41
CA PRO A 74 -8.32 0.29 -12.00
C PRO A 74 -9.76 -0.01 -11.53
N GLU A 75 -10.75 0.29 -12.36
CA GLU A 75 -12.17 0.07 -12.06
C GLU A 75 -12.58 -1.41 -12.10
N ALA A 76 -11.72 -2.26 -12.67
CA ALA A 76 -11.97 -3.69 -12.83
C ALA A 76 -11.28 -4.54 -11.78
N ARG A 77 -10.56 -3.95 -10.81
CA ARG A 77 -9.78 -4.69 -9.82
C ARG A 77 -10.68 -5.62 -9.00
N LEU A 78 -10.28 -6.89 -8.93
CA LEU A 78 -10.84 -7.90 -8.03
C LEU A 78 -9.99 -8.07 -6.78
N PHE A 79 -9.26 -7.04 -6.39
CA PHE A 79 -8.46 -7.02 -5.17
C PHE A 79 -8.57 -5.66 -4.47
N ASP A 80 -8.41 -5.71 -3.15
CA ASP A 80 -8.22 -4.55 -2.29
C ASP A 80 -6.86 -4.61 -1.63
N ILE A 81 -6.29 -3.44 -1.36
CA ILE A 81 -5.11 -3.30 -0.51
C ILE A 81 -5.48 -2.34 0.61
N ASP A 82 -5.46 -2.85 1.82
CA ASP A 82 -5.72 -2.11 3.04
C ASP A 82 -4.43 -1.95 3.84
N TYR A 83 -4.47 -1.03 4.80
CA TYR A 83 -3.37 -0.85 5.73
C TYR A 83 -3.87 -0.60 7.16
N THR A 84 -3.04 -0.99 8.12
CA THR A 84 -3.21 -0.65 9.53
C THR A 84 -1.94 0.05 10.01
N ALA A 85 -2.10 1.28 10.50
CA ALA A 85 -1.03 2.08 11.06
C ALA A 85 -1.16 2.22 12.57
N ASN A 86 -0.07 1.96 13.29
CA ASN A 86 0.03 2.13 14.74
C ASN A 86 1.37 2.78 15.11
N ARG A 87 1.67 2.89 16.42
CA ARG A 87 2.92 3.52 16.88
C ARG A 87 4.18 2.76 16.44
N ASN A 88 4.07 1.45 16.22
CA ASN A 88 5.20 0.58 15.90
C ASN A 88 5.50 0.61 14.40
N GLY A 89 4.47 0.63 13.55
CA GLY A 89 4.65 0.69 12.10
C GLY A 89 3.34 0.69 11.32
N VAL A 90 3.47 0.41 10.02
CA VAL A 90 2.37 0.20 9.10
C VAL A 90 2.43 -1.23 8.57
N SER A 91 1.29 -1.90 8.53
CA SER A 91 1.13 -3.22 7.94
C SER A 91 0.14 -3.13 6.79
N PHE A 92 0.44 -3.80 5.68
CA PHE A 92 -0.40 -3.83 4.49
C PHE A 92 -0.97 -5.22 4.31
N THR A 93 -2.24 -5.30 3.94
CA THR A 93 -2.96 -6.54 3.69
C THR A 93 -3.68 -6.44 2.36
N SER A 94 -3.88 -7.58 1.69
CA SER A 94 -4.69 -7.65 0.49
C SER A 94 -5.84 -8.64 0.66
N SER A 95 -6.94 -8.38 -0.03
CA SER A 95 -8.08 -9.28 -0.11
C SER A 95 -8.62 -9.33 -1.53
N PHE A 96 -9.35 -10.40 -1.87
CA PHE A 96 -9.98 -10.54 -3.18
C PHE A 96 -11.47 -10.21 -3.13
N ARG A 97 -11.95 -9.59 -4.21
CA ARG A 97 -13.36 -9.26 -4.43
C ARG A 97 -14.03 -10.30 -5.32
N GLN A 98 -15.34 -10.43 -5.13
CA GLN A 98 -16.19 -11.23 -6.00
C GLN A 98 -16.32 -10.57 -7.38
N SER A 99 -16.05 -11.33 -8.45
CA SER A 99 -16.34 -10.89 -9.82
C SER A 99 -17.84 -10.68 -10.03
N SER A 100 -18.19 -9.56 -10.63
CA SER A 100 -19.56 -9.15 -10.93
C SER A 100 -19.90 -9.34 -12.41
N THR A 101 -18.89 -9.44 -13.28
CA THR A 101 -19.09 -9.57 -14.72
C THR A 101 -19.28 -11.02 -15.16
N ILE A 102 -20.11 -11.21 -16.18
CA ILE A 102 -20.40 -12.51 -16.77
C ILE A 102 -19.47 -12.69 -17.98
N LYS A 103 -18.71 -13.79 -17.98
CA LYS A 103 -17.91 -14.18 -19.15
C LYS A 103 -18.85 -14.55 -20.29
N HIS A 104 -18.50 -14.17 -21.52
CA HIS A 104 -19.26 -14.57 -22.71
C HIS A 104 -19.50 -16.09 -22.73
N GLY A 105 -20.76 -16.50 -22.90
CA GLY A 105 -21.18 -17.91 -22.86
C GLY A 105 -21.56 -18.45 -21.48
N SER A 106 -21.58 -17.61 -20.44
CA SER A 106 -22.13 -17.93 -19.11
C SER A 106 -23.40 -17.13 -18.84
N ASP A 107 -24.25 -17.64 -17.94
CA ASP A 107 -25.43 -16.92 -17.42
C ASP A 107 -25.16 -16.30 -16.04
N VAL A 108 -24.01 -16.61 -15.43
CA VAL A 108 -23.64 -16.16 -14.07
C VAL A 108 -22.16 -15.77 -13.99
N PRO A 109 -21.79 -14.87 -13.08
CA PRO A 109 -20.39 -14.57 -12.80
C PRO A 109 -19.64 -15.77 -12.24
N PHE A 110 -18.33 -15.82 -12.49
CA PHE A 110 -17.48 -16.83 -11.87
C PHE A 110 -17.25 -16.44 -10.40
N ARG A 111 -17.90 -17.17 -9.49
CA ARG A 111 -17.72 -17.00 -8.04
C ARG A 111 -16.27 -17.20 -7.62
N GLU A 112 -15.79 -16.30 -6.77
CA GLU A 112 -14.44 -16.33 -6.18
C GLU A 112 -13.33 -16.43 -7.24
N LYS A 113 -13.55 -15.90 -8.45
CA LYS A 113 -12.63 -15.97 -9.60
C LYS A 113 -11.17 -15.74 -9.23
N ALA A 114 -10.86 -14.58 -8.63
CA ALA A 114 -9.50 -14.20 -8.28
C ALA A 114 -8.89 -15.18 -7.26
N PHE A 115 -9.64 -15.55 -6.22
CA PHE A 115 -9.20 -16.50 -5.20
C PHE A 115 -8.93 -17.89 -5.78
N ILE A 116 -9.86 -18.44 -6.56
CA ILE A 116 -9.73 -19.76 -7.18
C ILE A 116 -8.50 -19.82 -8.10
N MET A 117 -8.33 -18.81 -8.96
CA MET A 117 -7.24 -18.78 -9.93
C MET A 117 -5.88 -18.43 -9.32
N GLU A 118 -5.83 -17.61 -8.26
CA GLU A 118 -4.58 -17.29 -7.55
C GLU A 118 -4.08 -18.52 -6.78
N ASN A 119 -4.98 -19.30 -6.19
CA ASN A 119 -4.61 -20.48 -5.41
C ASN A 119 -4.47 -21.75 -6.27
N GLY A 120 -4.87 -21.72 -7.55
CA GLY A 120 -4.84 -22.89 -8.43
C GLY A 120 -5.83 -23.96 -7.99
N ILE A 121 -7.03 -23.56 -7.57
CA ILE A 121 -8.07 -24.47 -7.13
C ILE A 121 -8.75 -25.06 -8.36
N SER A 122 -8.72 -26.40 -8.48
CA SER A 122 -9.41 -27.12 -9.55
C SER A 122 -10.92 -26.84 -9.52
N VAL A 123 -11.54 -26.73 -10.69
CA VAL A 123 -12.99 -26.58 -10.82
C VAL A 123 -13.60 -27.71 -11.63
N THR A 124 -14.74 -28.21 -11.15
CA THR A 124 -15.52 -29.23 -11.87
C THR A 124 -16.66 -28.58 -12.62
N ILE A 125 -16.68 -28.76 -13.93
CA ILE A 125 -17.74 -28.27 -14.83
C ILE A 125 -18.61 -29.46 -15.21
N LYS A 126 -19.93 -29.34 -15.01
CA LYS A 126 -20.89 -30.38 -15.38
C LYS A 126 -22.14 -29.80 -16.03
N PRO A 127 -22.75 -30.50 -17.00
CA PRO A 127 -23.99 -30.04 -17.62
C PRO A 127 -25.11 -30.05 -16.56
N ARG A 128 -25.82 -28.92 -16.43
CA ARG A 128 -26.97 -28.78 -15.51
C ARG A 128 -28.32 -28.80 -16.22
N LYS A 129 -28.45 -28.02 -17.29
CA LYS A 129 -29.68 -27.91 -18.10
C LYS A 129 -29.54 -28.59 -19.47
N ALA A 130 -28.36 -28.56 -20.05
CA ALA A 130 -28.06 -29.17 -21.35
C ALA A 130 -27.77 -30.67 -21.24
N GLN A 131 -27.82 -31.39 -22.37
CA GLN A 131 -27.52 -32.83 -22.42
C GLN A 131 -26.02 -33.16 -22.40
N ALA A 132 -25.17 -32.20 -22.77
CA ALA A 132 -23.71 -32.34 -22.82
C ALA A 132 -23.04 -30.95 -22.67
N LEU A 133 -21.79 -30.95 -22.21
CA LEU A 133 -20.88 -29.81 -22.35
C LEU A 133 -20.41 -29.70 -23.80
N ARG A 134 -20.15 -28.48 -24.24
CA ARG A 134 -19.55 -28.15 -25.54
C ARG A 134 -18.43 -27.14 -25.33
N PHE A 135 -17.23 -27.48 -25.74
CA PHE A 135 -16.07 -26.58 -25.70
C PHE A 135 -15.09 -26.93 -26.82
N GLU A 136 -14.18 -26.02 -27.12
CA GLU A 136 -13.09 -26.24 -28.06
C GLU A 136 -11.85 -26.68 -27.30
N ASP A 137 -11.18 -27.74 -27.78
CA ASP A 137 -9.91 -28.24 -27.26
C ASP A 137 -8.99 -28.54 -28.45
N ASN A 138 -7.81 -27.92 -28.48
CA ASN A 138 -6.84 -28.03 -29.57
C ASN A 138 -7.42 -27.83 -31.00
N GLY A 139 -8.41 -26.96 -31.16
CA GLY A 139 -9.06 -26.67 -32.45
C GLY A 139 -10.21 -27.62 -32.81
N GLU A 140 -10.51 -28.62 -31.98
CA GLU A 140 -11.63 -29.53 -32.16
C GLU A 140 -12.77 -29.20 -31.21
N ILE A 141 -14.02 -29.33 -31.70
CA ILE A 141 -15.20 -29.15 -30.86
C ILE A 141 -15.48 -30.46 -30.14
N VAL A 142 -15.36 -30.45 -28.81
CA VAL A 142 -15.63 -31.58 -27.93
C VAL A 142 -17.05 -31.50 -27.37
N TYR A 143 -17.75 -32.63 -27.39
CA TYR A 143 -19.04 -32.81 -26.71
C TYR A 143 -18.92 -33.94 -25.68
N THR A 144 -19.26 -33.67 -24.41
CA THR A 144 -19.22 -34.70 -23.36
C THR A 144 -20.39 -34.59 -22.39
N LYS A 145 -20.97 -35.75 -22.04
CA LYS A 145 -21.97 -35.84 -20.97
C LYS A 145 -21.33 -35.91 -19.58
N LYS A 146 -20.03 -36.24 -19.52
CA LYS A 146 -19.28 -36.37 -18.27
C LYS A 146 -18.89 -34.99 -17.76
N GLU A 147 -18.63 -34.92 -16.46
CA GLU A 147 -17.99 -33.74 -15.88
C GLU A 147 -16.55 -33.61 -16.37
N VAL A 148 -16.08 -32.36 -16.41
CA VAL A 148 -14.71 -31.99 -16.78
C VAL A 148 -14.10 -31.30 -15.58
N ILE A 149 -12.94 -31.79 -15.15
CA ILE A 149 -12.14 -31.15 -14.10
C ILE A 149 -11.09 -30.29 -14.79
N VAL A 150 -11.06 -29.02 -14.43
CA VAL A 150 -10.07 -28.05 -14.89
C VAL A 150 -9.16 -27.72 -13.72
N ASP A 151 -7.95 -28.27 -13.73
CA ASP A 151 -7.04 -28.13 -12.58
C ASP A 151 -6.52 -26.71 -12.39
N ASN A 152 -6.23 -26.02 -13.49
CA ASN A 152 -5.69 -24.66 -13.47
C ASN A 152 -6.59 -23.71 -14.27
N PRO A 153 -7.75 -23.31 -13.72
CA PRO A 153 -8.72 -22.50 -14.47
C PRO A 153 -8.21 -21.12 -14.87
N GLY A 154 -7.14 -20.63 -14.24
CA GLY A 154 -6.48 -19.37 -14.60
C GLY A 154 -5.23 -19.52 -15.48
N GLY A 155 -4.79 -20.75 -15.78
CA GLY A 155 -3.51 -21.00 -16.46
C GLY A 155 -2.32 -20.69 -15.55
N ILE A 156 -1.40 -19.83 -15.99
CA ILE A 156 -0.16 -19.50 -15.26
C ILE A 156 -0.32 -18.50 -14.09
N THR A 157 -1.57 -18.26 -13.65
CA THR A 157 -1.92 -17.22 -12.66
C THR A 157 -1.58 -17.57 -11.23
N GLN A 158 -1.35 -18.85 -10.93
CA GLN A 158 -1.17 -19.30 -9.56
C GLN A 158 -0.01 -18.56 -8.86
N GLY A 159 -0.32 -17.90 -7.74
CA GLY A 159 0.62 -17.13 -6.94
C GLY A 159 1.17 -15.85 -7.60
N GLN A 160 0.67 -15.45 -8.78
CA GLN A 160 1.23 -14.31 -9.51
C GLN A 160 0.86 -12.97 -8.89
N PHE A 161 -0.35 -12.85 -8.32
CA PHE A 161 -0.71 -11.65 -7.57
C PHE A 161 0.17 -11.50 -6.34
N LYS A 162 0.32 -12.58 -5.55
CA LYS A 162 1.20 -12.59 -4.37
C LYS A 162 2.63 -12.18 -4.74
N LYS A 163 3.21 -12.78 -5.78
CA LYS A 163 4.56 -12.43 -6.26
C LYS A 163 4.68 -10.96 -6.64
N THR A 164 3.69 -10.41 -7.33
CA THR A 164 3.68 -9.00 -7.76
C THR A 164 3.54 -8.05 -6.57
N PHE A 165 2.69 -8.41 -5.61
CA PHE A 165 2.52 -7.67 -4.36
C PHE A 165 3.82 -7.67 -3.52
N GLU A 166 4.47 -8.83 -3.37
CA GLU A 166 5.76 -8.96 -2.69
C GLU A 166 6.87 -8.20 -3.43
N LEU A 167 6.87 -8.22 -4.76
CA LEU A 167 7.82 -7.47 -5.59
C LEU A 167 7.71 -5.95 -5.35
N PHE A 168 6.48 -5.44 -5.20
CA PHE A 168 6.26 -4.04 -4.86
C PHE A 168 6.94 -3.67 -3.53
N PHE A 169 6.63 -4.38 -2.44
CA PHE A 169 7.17 -4.03 -1.13
C PHE A 169 8.65 -4.36 -0.96
N GLY A 170 9.11 -5.48 -1.52
CA GLY A 170 10.48 -5.95 -1.39
C GLY A 170 11.48 -5.11 -2.19
N ASN A 171 11.11 -4.72 -3.42
CA ASN A 171 12.04 -4.09 -4.35
C ASN A 171 11.62 -2.67 -4.74
N TYR A 172 10.41 -2.49 -5.28
CA TYR A 172 10.01 -1.19 -5.84
C TYR A 172 9.90 -0.10 -4.77
N PHE A 173 9.20 -0.40 -3.68
CA PHE A 173 8.96 0.54 -2.59
C PHE A 173 10.27 0.98 -1.92
N THR A 174 11.14 0.04 -1.60
CA THR A 174 12.39 0.31 -0.88
C THR A 174 13.44 1.01 -1.75
N GLN A 175 13.55 0.63 -3.03
CA GLN A 175 14.60 1.12 -3.91
C GLN A 175 14.22 2.39 -4.67
N ALA A 176 12.99 2.45 -5.19
CA ALA A 176 12.56 3.55 -6.04
C ALA A 176 11.78 4.58 -5.22
N PHE A 177 10.73 4.16 -4.51
CA PHE A 177 9.83 5.10 -3.86
C PHE A 177 10.48 5.85 -2.68
N LEU A 178 11.05 5.14 -1.69
CA LEU A 178 11.67 5.82 -0.53
C LEU A 178 12.87 6.69 -0.91
N LYS A 179 13.54 6.36 -2.02
CA LYS A 179 14.66 7.13 -2.56
C LYS A 179 14.17 8.41 -3.24
N ASN A 180 13.07 8.33 -3.99
CA ASN A 180 12.57 9.44 -4.81
C ASN A 180 11.55 10.32 -4.08
N SER A 181 10.92 9.85 -3.00
CA SER A 181 9.89 10.59 -2.25
C SER A 181 10.44 11.80 -1.47
N GLY A 182 11.75 11.98 -1.40
CA GLY A 182 12.37 13.05 -0.61
C GLY A 182 12.26 12.86 0.91
N LEU A 183 11.64 11.78 1.40
CA LEU A 183 11.51 11.49 2.83
C LEU A 183 12.88 11.37 3.52
N ARG A 184 13.85 10.74 2.85
CA ARG A 184 15.23 10.64 3.37
C ARG A 184 15.85 12.01 3.60
N ASP A 185 15.76 12.91 2.62
CA ASP A 185 16.30 14.26 2.73
C ASP A 185 15.55 15.10 3.76
N TYR A 186 14.23 14.92 3.85
CA TYR A 186 13.39 15.57 4.83
C TYR A 186 13.81 15.22 6.26
N PHE A 187 13.93 13.92 6.57
CA PHE A 187 14.29 13.46 7.91
C PHE A 187 15.77 13.68 8.25
N ALA A 188 16.66 13.70 7.25
CA ALA A 188 18.07 14.04 7.46
C ALA A 188 18.27 15.50 7.91
N ARG A 189 17.31 16.40 7.66
CA ARG A 189 17.44 17.84 7.93
C ARG A 189 16.20 18.39 8.64
N PRO A 190 16.17 18.44 9.99
CA PRO A 190 15.03 18.98 10.74
C PRO A 190 14.98 20.51 10.67
N LYS A 191 14.70 21.07 9.48
CA LYS A 191 14.64 22.52 9.23
C LYS A 191 13.66 23.22 10.19
N SER A 192 12.55 22.56 10.54
CA SER A 192 11.55 23.08 11.48
C SER A 192 12.11 23.26 12.89
N TYR A 193 13.02 22.38 13.33
CA TYR A 193 13.70 22.51 14.63
C TYR A 193 14.55 23.78 14.67
N LYS A 194 15.39 23.99 13.65
CA LYS A 194 16.25 25.18 13.53
C LYS A 194 15.44 26.47 13.41
N ALA A 195 14.40 26.47 12.57
CA ALA A 195 13.56 27.64 12.33
C ALA A 195 12.81 28.12 13.60
N ASN A 196 12.41 27.19 14.48
CA ASN A 196 11.67 27.51 15.70
C ASN A 196 12.55 27.61 16.95
N LEU A 197 13.88 27.57 16.82
CA LEU A 197 14.80 27.57 17.96
C LEU A 197 14.64 28.79 18.86
N ALA A 198 14.47 29.99 18.28
CA ALA A 198 14.27 31.22 19.05
C ALA A 198 12.96 31.21 19.86
N ALA A 199 11.89 30.61 19.30
CA ALA A 199 10.64 30.40 20.02
C ALA A 199 10.79 29.30 21.08
N GLY A 200 11.57 28.24 20.78
CA GLY A 200 11.92 27.17 21.70
C GLY A 200 12.68 27.65 22.93
N ILE A 201 13.66 28.55 22.77
CA ILE A 201 14.39 29.14 23.91
C ILE A 201 13.43 29.96 24.81
N LYS A 202 12.37 30.54 24.26
CA LYS A 202 11.38 31.28 25.04
C LYS A 202 10.33 30.38 25.71
N GLY A 203 9.86 29.35 24.99
CA GLY A 203 8.70 28.53 25.37
C GLY A 203 8.99 27.09 25.78
N GLY A 204 10.25 26.65 25.70
CA GLY A 204 10.72 25.35 26.15
C GLY A 204 9.97 24.16 25.54
N LYS A 205 9.57 23.23 26.40
CA LYS A 205 9.04 21.90 26.03
C LYS A 205 7.80 21.96 25.13
N THR A 206 6.84 22.83 25.43
CA THR A 206 5.57 22.89 24.70
C THR A 206 5.78 23.28 23.23
N ILE A 207 6.66 24.26 22.97
CA ILE A 207 7.00 24.67 21.61
C ILE A 207 7.77 23.55 20.88
N GLY A 208 8.65 22.85 21.60
CA GLY A 208 9.33 21.66 21.09
C GLY A 208 8.34 20.62 20.59
N TYR A 209 7.40 20.23 21.46
CA TYR A 209 6.37 19.25 21.16
C TYR A 209 5.55 19.60 19.92
N GLN A 210 5.03 20.82 19.85
CA GLN A 210 4.25 21.27 18.69
C GLN A 210 5.08 21.28 17.40
N THR A 211 6.35 21.69 17.48
CA THR A 211 7.25 21.74 16.33
C THR A 211 7.58 20.33 15.82
N GLY A 212 7.93 19.41 16.72
CA GLY A 212 8.26 18.02 16.38
C GLY A 212 7.07 17.26 15.80
N TYR A 213 5.89 17.42 16.42
CA TYR A 213 4.65 16.82 15.95
C TYR A 213 4.32 17.26 14.52
N ARG A 214 4.29 18.58 14.28
CA ARG A 214 3.98 19.13 12.95
C ARG A 214 5.03 18.74 11.91
N TRP A 215 6.30 18.68 12.30
CA TRP A 215 7.37 18.30 11.40
C TRP A 215 7.20 16.86 10.90
N VAL A 216 6.96 15.88 11.78
CA VAL A 216 6.76 14.49 11.36
C VAL A 216 5.43 14.32 10.62
N ALA A 217 4.34 14.89 11.13
CA ALA A 217 3.02 14.73 10.51
C ALA A 217 2.95 15.28 9.08
N LYS A 218 3.72 16.33 8.75
CA LYS A 218 3.80 16.90 7.39
C LYS A 218 4.57 16.03 6.41
N ALA A 219 5.49 15.17 6.87
CA ALA A 219 6.31 14.35 5.98
C ALA A 219 5.45 13.44 5.08
N GLY A 220 4.33 12.95 5.63
CA GLY A 220 3.42 12.06 4.90
C GLY A 220 2.50 12.79 3.92
N ALA A 221 2.54 14.13 3.86
CA ALA A 221 1.81 14.92 2.86
C ALA A 221 2.75 15.43 1.75
N MET A 222 4.01 15.00 1.75
CA MET A 222 5.00 15.30 0.71
C MET A 222 5.10 14.21 -0.36
N ILE A 223 4.34 13.15 -0.17
CA ILE A 223 4.25 11.96 -1.01
C ILE A 223 3.04 12.14 -1.92
#